data_AF-A0A2E7MET9-F1
#
_entry.id   AF-A0A2E7MET9-F1
#
_cell.length_a   1.000
_cell.length_b   1.000
_cell.length_c   1.000
_cell.angle_alpha   90.00
_cell.angle_beta   90.00
_cell.angle_gamma   90.00
#
_symmetry.space_group_name_H-M   'P 1'
#
loop_
_entity.id
_entity.type
_entity.pdbx_description
1 polymer ?
#
loop_
_entity_poly.entity_id
_entity_poly.type
_entity_poly.pdbx_seq_one_letter_code
_entity_poly.pdbx_strand_id
1 'polypeptide(L)'
;MLRGRWRHVPAGLLLGLVFCMVSGCGLENPSPAEGPGAEGGAGEPADSLARAPSQQQSALGSSVAPGLRVERSFRKVVIDAGHGGDDLGAPGVSGSFEKNITLEISRLTRLALQERGFEVISTRTTDEAVLLERRTSLANASGAGLFVSIHANSAPSPSAHGIETYFMDQASDEAAQRLAERENRAGMATGHAAPARDDVGALIADLRVGATAQLSRELADTVHKALVGGLASFYGADRIRDRGVRSAPFWVLVDSEIPAILVEVGYLTHEKEEERVRTRGFQLQVADSIAASLDMFAQRAERSESRASGAGGGLQ
;
A
#
# COMPACT_ATOMS: atom_id res chain seq x y z
N MET A 1 -43.55 -20.21 -13.01
CA MET A 1 -44.04 -20.70 -11.69
C MET A 1 -43.30 -21.99 -11.37
N LEU A 2 -42.43 -21.99 -10.35
CA LEU A 2 -41.93 -23.18 -9.64
C LEU A 2 -41.16 -22.65 -8.41
N ARG A 3 -41.85 -22.59 -7.26
CA ARG A 3 -41.30 -22.13 -5.98
C ARG A 3 -40.69 -23.34 -5.25
N GLY A 4 -39.38 -23.31 -5.02
CA GLY A 4 -38.68 -24.25 -4.14
C GLY A 4 -38.77 -23.80 -2.68
N ARG A 5 -39.43 -24.61 -1.84
CA ARG A 5 -39.54 -24.48 -0.38
C ARG A 5 -38.23 -24.93 0.27
N TRP A 6 -37.55 -24.04 0.98
CA TRP A 6 -36.53 -24.42 1.96
C TRP A 6 -37.17 -24.48 3.35
N ARG A 7 -37.03 -25.63 4.00
CA ARG A 7 -37.58 -25.93 5.34
C ARG A 7 -36.57 -25.49 6.40
N HIS A 8 -37.10 -24.91 7.47
CA HIS A 8 -36.42 -24.55 8.71
C HIS A 8 -35.65 -25.72 9.34
N VAL A 9 -34.49 -25.40 9.93
CA VAL A 9 -33.76 -26.26 10.89
C VAL A 9 -33.66 -25.47 12.21
N PRO A 10 -33.98 -26.04 13.38
CA PRO A 10 -33.97 -25.31 14.64
C PRO A 10 -32.58 -25.31 15.31
N ALA A 11 -32.37 -24.26 16.12
CA ALA A 11 -31.23 -24.05 16.98
C ALA A 11 -31.20 -25.03 18.18
N GLY A 12 -30.00 -25.47 18.56
CA GLY A 12 -29.76 -26.28 19.75
C GLY A 12 -28.47 -25.85 20.45
N LEU A 13 -28.64 -25.34 21.67
CA LEU A 13 -27.65 -24.99 22.69
C LEU A 13 -26.70 -26.17 23.02
N LEU A 14 -25.43 -25.88 23.30
CA LEU A 14 -24.64 -26.65 24.27
C LEU A 14 -23.57 -25.77 24.93
N LEU A 15 -23.80 -25.51 26.22
CA LEU A 15 -22.87 -24.97 27.21
C LEU A 15 -21.73 -25.97 27.45
N GLY A 16 -20.50 -25.48 27.61
CA GLY A 16 -19.36 -26.26 28.09
C GLY A 16 -18.30 -25.36 28.71
N LEU A 17 -18.41 -25.13 30.02
CA LEU A 17 -17.42 -24.51 30.89
C LEU A 17 -16.12 -25.32 30.91
N VAL A 18 -14.97 -24.67 30.73
CA VAL A 18 -13.70 -25.11 31.33
C VAL A 18 -13.00 -23.91 31.95
N PHE A 19 -12.81 -24.03 33.25
CA PHE A 19 -12.15 -23.13 34.18
C PHE A 19 -10.70 -23.62 34.33
N CYS A 20 -9.70 -22.74 34.21
CA CYS A 20 -8.38 -23.00 34.77
C CYS A 20 -7.72 -21.69 35.18
N MET A 21 -7.73 -21.43 36.49
CA MET A 21 -6.87 -20.49 37.19
C MET A 21 -5.46 -21.06 37.30
N VAL A 22 -4.42 -20.25 37.09
CA VAL A 22 -3.19 -20.28 37.89
C VAL A 22 -2.67 -18.84 38.08
N SER A 23 -2.57 -18.44 39.35
CA SER A 23 -1.91 -17.27 39.94
C SER A 23 -0.39 -17.25 39.63
N GLY A 24 0.43 -16.21 39.80
CA GLY A 24 0.36 -14.90 40.45
C GLY A 24 1.80 -14.39 40.68
N CYS A 25 1.90 -13.10 41.07
CA CYS A 25 3.04 -12.42 41.76
C CYS A 25 4.38 -12.25 40.99
N GLY A 26 5.15 -11.15 41.06
CA GLY A 26 5.13 -9.88 41.82
C GLY A 26 5.97 -8.82 41.04
N LEU A 27 5.78 -7.51 41.24
CA LEU A 27 6.63 -6.62 42.08
C LEU A 27 8.13 -6.68 41.67
N GLU A 28 8.86 -5.64 41.29
CA GLU A 28 8.97 -4.25 41.77
C GLU A 28 9.71 -3.36 40.72
N ASN A 29 9.46 -2.05 40.74
CA ASN A 29 10.38 -1.00 40.26
C ASN A 29 11.15 -0.45 41.48
N PRO A 30 12.39 0.03 41.31
CA PRO A 30 12.57 1.49 41.29
C PRO A 30 13.65 2.03 40.34
N SER A 31 13.51 3.31 40.00
CA SER A 31 14.45 4.21 39.30
C SER A 31 15.33 4.98 40.35
N PRO A 32 16.12 6.02 40.01
CA PRO A 32 17.28 6.15 39.10
C PRO A 32 18.57 6.55 39.87
N ALA A 33 19.72 6.66 39.18
CA ALA A 33 20.87 7.42 39.68
C ALA A 33 21.63 8.11 38.54
N GLU A 34 21.85 9.42 38.71
CA GLU A 34 22.62 10.32 37.87
C GLU A 34 24.15 10.13 38.02
N GLY A 35 24.89 10.61 37.03
CA GLY A 35 26.32 10.93 37.16
C GLY A 35 26.90 11.46 35.85
N PRO A 36 27.27 12.75 35.75
CA PRO A 36 27.93 13.31 34.57
C PRO A 36 29.46 13.16 34.69
N GLY A 37 30.11 12.73 33.61
CA GLY A 37 31.57 12.74 33.46
C GLY A 37 31.94 13.64 32.29
N ALA A 38 32.57 14.77 32.59
CA ALA A 38 33.15 15.70 31.64
C ALA A 38 34.68 15.62 31.75
N GLU A 39 35.37 15.38 30.63
CA GLU A 39 36.75 15.76 30.30
C GLU A 39 36.81 15.78 28.76
N GLY A 40 37.40 16.72 28.03
CA GLY A 40 38.39 17.75 28.33
C GLY A 40 39.39 17.80 27.15
N GLY A 41 39.74 18.99 26.66
CA GLY A 41 40.89 19.24 25.77
C GLY A 41 40.52 19.46 24.29
N ALA A 42 40.34 20.68 23.79
CA ALA A 42 41.32 21.77 23.56
C ALA A 42 42.25 21.53 22.34
N GLY A 43 42.12 22.40 21.34
CA GLY A 43 43.00 22.52 20.17
C GLY A 43 42.48 23.62 19.24
N GLU A 44 42.95 24.85 19.47
CA GLU A 44 42.65 26.08 18.71
C GLU A 44 43.33 26.12 17.30
N PRO A 45 43.42 27.27 16.62
CA PRO A 45 42.55 27.67 15.51
C PRO A 45 43.30 27.69 14.16
N ALA A 46 42.59 27.54 13.05
CA ALA A 46 43.17 27.79 11.73
C ALA A 46 42.67 29.13 11.18
N ASP A 47 43.64 30.02 11.05
CA ASP A 47 43.57 31.35 10.49
C ASP A 47 43.04 31.34 9.05
N SER A 48 42.36 32.45 8.77
CA SER A 48 41.93 32.94 7.48
C SER A 48 43.04 32.91 6.43
N LEU A 49 42.71 32.60 5.18
CA LEU A 49 43.23 33.30 3.99
C LEU A 49 42.37 32.94 2.77
N ALA A 50 41.79 33.99 2.18
CA ALA A 50 40.97 33.96 0.99
C ALA A 50 41.71 33.40 -0.23
N ARG A 51 41.02 32.62 -1.07
CA ARG A 51 41.40 32.37 -2.46
C ARG A 51 40.16 32.35 -3.36
N ALA A 52 40.23 33.18 -4.41
CA ALA A 52 39.21 33.43 -5.42
C ALA A 52 38.89 32.19 -6.29
N PRO A 53 37.78 32.16 -7.05
CA PRO A 53 37.26 30.95 -7.67
C PRO A 53 38.01 30.62 -8.96
N SER A 54 38.65 29.46 -9.01
CA SER A 54 39.19 28.89 -10.23
C SER A 54 38.11 28.05 -10.92
N GLN A 55 37.51 28.61 -11.97
CA GLN A 55 36.86 27.81 -13.00
C GLN A 55 37.90 26.91 -13.66
N GLN A 56 37.78 25.61 -13.43
CA GLN A 56 38.39 24.63 -14.31
C GLN A 56 37.42 23.46 -14.44
N GLN A 57 36.55 23.56 -15.44
CA GLN A 57 35.91 22.41 -16.06
C GLN A 57 37.01 21.43 -16.45
N SER A 58 37.01 20.27 -15.81
CA SER A 58 37.71 19.09 -16.31
C SER A 58 36.65 18.02 -16.55
N ALA A 59 36.56 17.63 -17.82
CA ALA A 59 35.73 16.57 -18.31
C ALA A 59 36.07 15.25 -17.61
N LEU A 60 35.14 14.77 -16.78
CA LEU A 60 35.02 13.35 -16.48
C LEU A 60 33.67 12.93 -17.03
N GLY A 61 33.69 12.46 -18.27
CA GLY A 61 32.58 11.74 -18.88
C GLY A 61 32.31 10.52 -18.01
N SER A 62 31.24 10.57 -17.22
CA SER A 62 30.71 9.40 -16.54
C SER A 62 30.01 8.55 -17.60
N SER A 63 30.77 7.69 -18.28
CA SER A 63 30.18 6.56 -19.00
C SER A 63 29.70 5.55 -17.97
N VAL A 64 28.53 5.83 -17.38
CA VAL A 64 27.80 4.82 -16.62
C VAL A 64 27.43 3.75 -17.65
N ALA A 65 28.05 2.57 -17.54
CA ALA A 65 27.62 1.40 -18.29
C ALA A 65 26.10 1.25 -18.10
N PRO A 66 25.30 1.04 -19.17
CA PRO A 66 23.87 0.90 -19.00
C PRO A 66 23.64 -0.34 -18.15
N GLY A 67 23.28 -0.14 -16.87
CA GLY A 67 22.78 -1.19 -16.02
C GLY A 67 21.64 -1.89 -16.76
N LEU A 68 21.58 -3.21 -16.66
CA LEU A 68 20.53 -4.04 -17.25
C LEU A 68 19.18 -3.43 -16.87
N ARG A 69 18.54 -2.69 -17.78
CA ARG A 69 17.18 -2.20 -17.56
C ARG A 69 16.30 -3.44 -17.57
N VAL A 70 15.74 -3.81 -16.42
CA VAL A 70 14.72 -4.85 -16.35
C VAL A 70 13.56 -4.35 -17.22
N GLU A 71 13.28 -5.06 -18.30
CA GLU A 71 12.12 -4.74 -19.14
C GLU A 71 10.86 -4.91 -18.29
N ARG A 72 10.08 -3.82 -18.18
CA ARG A 72 8.86 -3.80 -17.37
C ARG A 72 7.67 -4.10 -18.25
N SER A 73 6.75 -4.91 -17.75
CA SER A 73 5.51 -5.22 -18.43
C SER A 73 4.30 -4.77 -17.62
N PHE A 74 3.41 -3.97 -18.21
CA PHE A 74 2.12 -3.64 -17.61
C PHE A 74 1.18 -4.86 -17.46
N ARG A 75 1.52 -6.00 -18.07
CA ARG A 75 0.85 -7.30 -17.86
C ARG A 75 1.43 -8.11 -16.72
N LYS A 76 2.46 -7.61 -16.06
CA LYS A 76 3.00 -8.18 -14.83
C LYS A 76 2.73 -7.23 -13.67
N VAL A 77 2.03 -7.72 -12.65
CA VAL A 77 1.58 -6.93 -11.51
C VAL A 77 1.96 -7.57 -10.19
N VAL A 78 2.44 -6.75 -9.25
CA VAL A 78 2.57 -7.14 -7.85
C VAL A 78 1.31 -6.77 -7.10
N ILE A 79 0.67 -7.75 -6.48
CA ILE A 79 -0.45 -7.56 -5.57
C ILE A 79 0.05 -7.75 -4.14
N ASP A 80 -0.07 -6.69 -3.36
CA ASP A 80 0.33 -6.65 -1.97
C ASP A 80 -0.87 -6.76 -1.03
N ALA A 81 -0.86 -7.79 -0.18
CA ALA A 81 -1.85 -7.95 0.88
C ALA A 81 -1.35 -7.23 2.14
N GLY A 82 -1.98 -6.12 2.52
CA GLY A 82 -1.63 -5.33 3.70
C GLY A 82 -1.50 -6.18 4.97
N HIS A 83 -0.58 -5.82 5.86
CA HIS A 83 -0.31 -6.49 7.14
C HIS A 83 0.13 -7.97 6.99
N GLY A 84 -0.07 -8.79 8.03
CA GLY A 84 0.25 -10.23 8.06
C GLY A 84 1.11 -10.64 9.26
N GLY A 85 0.99 -11.90 9.68
CA GLY A 85 1.68 -12.39 10.88
C GLY A 85 1.18 -11.69 12.13
N ASP A 86 2.09 -11.16 12.94
CA ASP A 86 1.75 -10.45 14.20
C ASP A 86 1.12 -9.08 13.96
N ASP A 87 1.27 -8.51 12.76
CA ASP A 87 0.54 -7.32 12.36
C ASP A 87 -0.88 -7.70 11.92
N LEU A 88 -1.83 -7.45 12.81
CA LEU A 88 -3.25 -7.72 12.60
C LEU A 88 -3.91 -6.71 11.66
N GLY A 89 -3.27 -5.55 11.45
CA GLY A 89 -3.89 -4.34 10.92
C GLY A 89 -5.03 -3.83 11.81
N ALA A 90 -5.94 -3.07 11.22
CA ALA A 90 -7.09 -2.53 11.93
C ALA A 90 -8.02 -3.65 12.44
N PRO A 91 -8.39 -3.63 13.74
CA PRO A 91 -9.44 -4.49 14.24
C PRO A 91 -10.81 -3.96 13.80
N GLY A 92 -11.67 -4.86 13.32
CA GLY A 92 -13.07 -4.57 13.06
C GLY A 92 -13.92 -4.54 14.34
N VAL A 93 -15.09 -3.89 14.27
CA VAL A 93 -16.05 -3.79 15.38
C VAL A 93 -16.47 -5.17 15.92
N SER A 94 -16.58 -6.18 15.06
CA SER A 94 -16.91 -7.56 15.43
C SER A 94 -15.70 -8.45 15.74
N GLY A 95 -14.48 -7.89 15.69
CA GLY A 95 -13.23 -8.60 15.94
C GLY A 95 -12.61 -9.26 14.70
N SER A 96 -12.98 -8.87 13.48
CA SER A 96 -12.19 -9.27 12.30
C SER A 96 -10.83 -8.58 12.28
N PHE A 97 -9.85 -9.24 11.67
CA PHE A 97 -8.54 -8.65 11.42
C PHE A 97 -8.40 -8.25 9.95
N GLU A 98 -7.90 -7.05 9.72
CA GLU A 98 -7.61 -6.52 8.39
C GLU A 98 -6.75 -7.48 7.58
N LYS A 99 -5.68 -8.03 8.17
CA LYS A 99 -4.76 -8.96 7.49
C LYS A 99 -5.44 -10.14 6.79
N ASN A 100 -6.58 -10.59 7.30
CA ASN A 100 -7.34 -11.72 6.75
C ASN A 100 -8.22 -11.27 5.58
N ILE A 101 -8.80 -10.07 5.70
CA ILE A 101 -9.64 -9.47 4.65
C ILE A 101 -8.77 -9.11 3.45
N THR A 102 -7.63 -8.45 3.68
CA THR A 102 -6.68 -8.07 2.64
C THR A 102 -6.08 -9.28 1.93
N LEU A 103 -5.77 -10.36 2.66
CA LEU A 103 -5.28 -11.61 2.07
C LEU A 103 -6.31 -12.23 1.13
N GLU A 104 -7.58 -12.34 1.56
CA GLU A 104 -8.60 -12.97 0.74
C GLU A 104 -8.96 -12.13 -0.50
N ILE A 105 -9.06 -10.80 -0.36
CA ILE A 105 -9.26 -9.91 -1.51
C ILE A 105 -8.06 -10.01 -2.46
N SER A 106 -6.82 -10.00 -1.95
CA SER A 106 -5.62 -10.11 -2.79
C SER A 106 -5.57 -11.45 -3.55
N ARG A 107 -5.97 -12.55 -2.90
CA ARG A 107 -6.08 -13.87 -3.54
C ARG A 107 -7.09 -13.87 -4.68
N LEU A 108 -8.24 -13.22 -4.47
CA LEU A 108 -9.26 -13.07 -5.50
C LEU A 108 -8.80 -12.19 -6.66
N THR A 109 -8.19 -11.05 -6.34
CA THR A 109 -7.65 -10.12 -7.33
C THR A 109 -6.60 -10.82 -8.20
N ARG A 110 -5.73 -11.62 -7.59
CA ARG A 110 -4.79 -12.49 -8.30
C ARG A 110 -5.49 -13.40 -9.31
N LEU A 111 -6.52 -14.14 -8.89
CA LEU A 111 -7.24 -15.06 -9.77
C LEU A 111 -7.91 -14.31 -10.94
N ALA A 112 -8.61 -13.21 -10.65
CA ALA A 112 -9.28 -12.40 -11.66
C ALA A 112 -8.29 -11.78 -12.68
N LEU A 113 -7.09 -11.40 -12.23
CA LEU A 113 -6.01 -10.94 -13.10
C LEU A 113 -5.43 -12.06 -13.97
N GLN A 114 -5.19 -13.24 -13.40
CA GLN A 114 -4.69 -14.40 -14.14
C GLN A 114 -5.67 -14.83 -15.24
N GLU A 115 -6.97 -14.78 -14.98
CA GLU A 115 -8.02 -15.01 -15.99
C GLU A 115 -7.97 -13.99 -17.15
N ARG A 116 -7.45 -12.78 -16.88
CA ARG A 116 -7.23 -11.71 -17.88
C ARG A 116 -5.83 -11.75 -18.51
N GLY A 117 -5.07 -12.82 -18.29
CA GLY A 117 -3.75 -13.03 -18.90
C GLY A 117 -2.60 -12.30 -18.23
N PHE A 118 -2.77 -11.81 -17.00
CA PHE A 118 -1.68 -11.18 -16.24
C PHE A 118 -0.77 -12.21 -15.58
N GLU A 119 0.53 -11.91 -15.55
CA GLU A 119 1.45 -12.50 -14.60
C GLU A 119 1.29 -11.77 -13.26
N VAL A 120 1.02 -12.52 -12.19
CA VAL A 120 0.76 -11.93 -10.86
C VAL A 120 1.76 -12.44 -9.85
N ILE A 121 2.41 -11.52 -9.16
CA ILE A 121 3.28 -11.78 -8.02
C ILE A 121 2.56 -11.30 -6.76
N SER A 122 2.44 -12.16 -5.77
CA SER A 122 1.82 -11.81 -4.48
C SER A 122 2.92 -11.59 -3.46
N THR A 123 2.86 -10.51 -2.67
CA THR A 123 3.86 -10.27 -1.61
C THR A 123 3.81 -11.34 -0.52
N ARG A 124 2.60 -11.83 -0.23
CA ARG A 124 2.33 -13.01 0.59
C ARG A 124 1.13 -13.79 0.06
N THR A 125 1.10 -15.10 0.35
CA THR A 125 -0.03 -15.98 0.03
C THR A 125 -0.62 -16.68 1.26
N THR A 126 0.04 -16.53 2.41
CA THR A 126 -0.39 -17.03 3.71
C THR A 126 -0.40 -15.89 4.73
N ASP A 127 -0.73 -16.21 5.98
CA ASP A 127 -0.64 -15.28 7.11
C ASP A 127 0.81 -15.17 7.60
N GLU A 128 1.64 -14.48 6.82
CA GLU A 128 3.04 -14.19 7.13
C GLU A 128 3.29 -12.67 7.12
N ALA A 129 4.21 -12.21 7.97
CA ALA A 129 4.63 -10.82 7.95
C ALA A 129 5.56 -10.56 6.76
N VAL A 130 5.28 -9.52 5.99
CA VAL A 130 6.16 -9.02 4.93
C VAL A 130 6.56 -7.60 5.25
N LEU A 131 7.85 -7.40 5.46
CA LEU A 131 8.51 -6.11 5.67
C LEU A 131 8.16 -5.13 4.53
N LEU A 132 7.77 -3.89 4.84
CA LEU A 132 7.32 -2.87 3.85
C LEU A 132 8.34 -2.66 2.71
N GLU A 133 9.62 -2.51 3.01
CA GLU A 133 10.75 -2.39 2.05
C GLU A 133 10.80 -3.58 1.09
N ARG A 134 10.51 -4.80 1.58
CA ARG A 134 10.51 -6.02 0.75
C ARG A 134 9.36 -6.01 -0.25
N ARG A 135 8.23 -5.37 0.07
CA ARG A 135 7.05 -5.31 -0.80
C ARG A 135 7.36 -4.57 -2.11
N THR A 136 7.97 -3.39 -2.03
CA THR A 136 8.38 -2.61 -3.22
C THR A 136 9.65 -3.14 -3.87
N SER A 137 10.63 -3.59 -3.08
CA SER A 137 11.85 -4.20 -3.63
C SER A 137 11.55 -5.42 -4.52
N LEU A 138 10.56 -6.24 -4.13
CA LEU A 138 10.06 -7.35 -4.95
C LEU A 138 9.48 -6.86 -6.28
N ALA A 139 8.74 -5.74 -6.25
CA ALA A 139 8.15 -5.17 -7.45
C ALA A 139 9.21 -4.61 -8.40
N ASN A 140 10.19 -3.88 -7.89
CA ASN A 140 11.27 -3.31 -8.67
C ASN A 140 12.14 -4.39 -9.34
N ALA A 141 12.39 -5.51 -8.64
CA ALA A 141 13.24 -6.59 -9.12
C ALA A 141 12.54 -7.60 -10.06
N SER A 142 11.21 -7.56 -10.18
CA SER A 142 10.45 -8.64 -10.84
C SER A 142 10.10 -8.40 -12.31
N GLY A 143 10.36 -7.19 -12.83
CA GLY A 143 9.88 -6.75 -14.14
C GLY A 143 8.39 -6.46 -14.17
N ALA A 144 7.74 -6.36 -13.01
CA ALA A 144 6.38 -5.86 -12.92
C ALA A 144 6.30 -4.42 -13.42
N GLY A 145 5.20 -4.07 -14.08
CA GLY A 145 4.90 -2.71 -14.50
C GLY A 145 3.90 -2.01 -13.58
N LEU A 146 3.30 -2.73 -12.64
CA LEU A 146 2.28 -2.21 -11.72
C LEU A 146 2.42 -2.80 -10.32
N PHE A 147 2.15 -1.99 -9.30
CA PHE A 147 2.06 -2.40 -7.90
C PHE A 147 0.73 -1.94 -7.29
N VAL A 148 0.02 -2.83 -6.62
CA VAL A 148 -1.24 -2.52 -5.93
C VAL A 148 -1.22 -3.12 -4.54
N SER A 149 -1.23 -2.27 -3.51
CA SER A 149 -1.43 -2.68 -2.11
C SER A 149 -2.89 -2.56 -1.72
N ILE A 150 -3.43 -3.59 -1.06
CA ILE A 150 -4.84 -3.69 -0.67
C ILE A 150 -4.93 -3.66 0.85
N HIS A 151 -5.68 -2.70 1.37
CA HIS A 151 -5.93 -2.41 2.78
C HIS A 151 -7.43 -2.25 3.07
N ALA A 152 -7.80 -2.27 4.35
CA ALA A 152 -9.12 -1.94 4.84
C ALA A 152 -9.03 -0.99 6.04
N ASN A 153 -9.28 0.27 5.74
CA ASN A 153 -9.13 1.43 6.60
C ASN A 153 -9.75 1.33 8.00
N SER A 154 -9.32 2.23 8.86
CA SER A 154 -9.86 2.48 10.18
C SER A 154 -9.73 3.95 10.55
N ALA A 155 -10.78 4.49 11.18
CA ALA A 155 -10.78 5.88 11.66
C ALA A 155 -11.29 5.99 13.09
N PRO A 156 -10.88 7.05 13.83
CA PRO A 156 -11.40 7.32 15.17
C PRO A 156 -12.92 7.50 15.21
N SER A 157 -13.51 8.01 14.12
CA SER A 157 -14.96 8.15 14.02
C SER A 157 -15.58 6.87 13.46
N PRO A 158 -16.51 6.21 14.17
CA PRO A 158 -17.20 5.02 13.68
C PRO A 158 -18.16 5.31 12.52
N SER A 159 -18.42 6.59 12.23
CA SER A 159 -19.23 7.02 11.07
C SER A 159 -18.41 7.20 9.78
N ALA A 160 -17.07 7.18 9.85
CA ALA A 160 -16.24 7.26 8.65
C ALA A 160 -16.41 5.97 7.84
N HIS A 161 -16.73 6.12 6.56
CA HIS A 161 -16.96 5.01 5.64
C HIS A 161 -16.65 5.42 4.21
N GLY A 162 -16.43 4.43 3.35
CA GLY A 162 -16.19 4.60 1.93
C GLY A 162 -14.83 4.09 1.47
N ILE A 163 -14.59 4.28 0.17
CA ILE A 163 -13.42 3.75 -0.53
C ILE A 163 -12.45 4.90 -0.79
N GLU A 164 -11.16 4.68 -0.57
CA GLU A 164 -10.08 5.61 -0.89
C GLU A 164 -9.01 4.92 -1.71
N THR A 165 -8.30 5.67 -2.54
CA THR A 165 -7.12 5.15 -3.25
C THR A 165 -6.01 6.16 -3.18
N TYR A 166 -4.83 5.71 -2.80
CA TYR A 166 -3.67 6.54 -2.54
C TYR A 166 -2.56 6.27 -3.53
N PHE A 167 -1.82 7.31 -3.87
CA PHE A 167 -0.52 7.24 -4.52
C PHE A 167 0.51 8.01 -3.69
N MET A 168 1.79 7.76 -3.95
CA MET A 168 2.89 8.46 -3.26
C MET A 168 3.00 9.92 -3.69
N ASP A 169 2.78 10.84 -2.74
CA ASP A 169 3.13 12.27 -2.79
C ASP A 169 3.01 12.82 -1.34
N GLN A 170 3.20 14.12 -1.18
CA GLN A 170 2.80 14.84 0.02
C GLN A 170 1.32 14.57 0.35
N ALA A 171 1.00 14.52 1.64
CA ALA A 171 -0.36 14.25 2.07
C ALA A 171 -1.34 15.30 1.54
N SER A 172 -2.41 14.83 0.89
CA SER A 172 -3.44 15.71 0.30
C SER A 172 -4.28 16.43 1.37
N ASP A 173 -4.40 15.83 2.56
CA ASP A 173 -5.01 16.43 3.75
C ASP A 173 -4.50 15.75 5.03
N GLU A 174 -4.90 16.27 6.19
CA GLU A 174 -4.49 15.71 7.48
C GLU A 174 -5.00 14.27 7.71
N ALA A 175 -6.12 13.90 7.13
CA ALA A 175 -6.66 12.55 7.29
C ALA A 175 -5.78 11.53 6.56
N ALA A 176 -5.34 11.88 5.35
CA ALA A 176 -4.37 11.13 4.56
C ALA A 176 -3.01 11.04 5.28
N GLN A 177 -2.53 12.14 5.87
CA GLN A 177 -1.30 12.15 6.66
C GLN A 177 -1.40 11.20 7.86
N ARG A 178 -2.49 11.30 8.65
CA ARG A 178 -2.69 10.43 9.82
C ARG A 178 -2.82 8.97 9.43
N LEU A 179 -3.42 8.66 8.28
CA LEU A 179 -3.52 7.28 7.78
C LEU A 179 -2.13 6.74 7.44
N ALA A 180 -1.34 7.46 6.63
CA ALA A 180 0.02 7.07 6.31
C ALA A 180 0.88 6.85 7.56
N GLU A 181 0.79 7.73 8.55
CA GLU A 181 1.51 7.57 9.82
C GLU A 181 1.11 6.31 10.61
N ARG A 182 -0.16 5.89 10.53
CA ARG A 182 -0.62 4.65 11.18
C ARG A 182 -0.08 3.43 10.43
N GLU A 183 -0.24 3.38 9.12
CA GLU A 183 0.23 2.26 8.29
C GLU A 183 1.76 2.09 8.36
N ASN A 184 2.49 3.20 8.28
CA ASN A 184 3.95 3.19 8.41
C ASN A 184 4.40 2.69 9.80
N ARG A 185 3.67 3.06 10.86
CA ARG A 185 3.96 2.61 12.23
C ARG A 185 3.66 1.13 12.44
N ALA A 186 2.60 0.60 11.82
CA ALA A 186 2.32 -0.83 11.85
C ALA A 186 3.49 -1.64 11.28
N GLY A 187 4.08 -1.16 10.18
CA GLY A 187 5.34 -1.70 9.64
C GLY A 187 6.44 -1.75 10.70
N MET A 188 6.75 -0.62 11.37
CA MET A 188 7.81 -0.55 12.39
C MET A 188 7.67 -1.60 13.49
N ALA A 189 6.43 -1.90 13.92
CA ALA A 189 6.17 -2.89 14.96
C ALA A 189 6.58 -4.32 14.56
N THR A 190 6.72 -4.58 13.26
CA THR A 190 7.17 -5.88 12.69
C THR A 190 8.65 -5.94 12.35
N GLY A 191 9.45 -4.96 12.81
CA GLY A 191 10.91 -4.94 12.60
C GLY A 191 11.36 -4.10 11.40
N HIS A 192 10.48 -3.25 10.88
CA HIS A 192 10.75 -2.35 9.77
C HIS A 192 11.50 -1.11 10.25
N ALA A 193 12.48 -0.62 9.51
CA ALA A 193 13.17 0.63 9.87
C ALA A 193 12.44 1.81 9.24
N ALA A 194 12.42 2.96 9.94
CA ALA A 194 11.95 4.18 9.31
C ALA A 194 12.99 4.61 8.27
N PRO A 195 12.59 4.93 7.03
CA PRO A 195 13.47 5.67 6.13
C PRO A 195 13.89 6.98 6.82
N ALA A 196 15.10 7.45 6.54
CA ALA A 196 15.55 8.72 7.13
C ALA A 196 14.59 9.85 6.72
N ARG A 197 14.27 10.75 7.67
CA ARG A 197 13.25 11.79 7.48
C ARG A 197 13.56 12.70 6.29
N ASP A 198 14.83 12.99 6.06
CA ASP A 198 15.29 13.81 4.94
C ASP A 198 15.17 13.06 3.61
N ASP A 199 15.35 11.73 3.62
CA ASP A 199 15.25 10.88 2.43
C ASP A 199 13.81 10.82 1.90
N VAL A 200 12.81 10.71 2.78
CA VAL A 200 11.39 10.71 2.36
C VAL A 200 11.01 12.07 1.77
N GLY A 201 11.45 13.17 2.39
CA GLY A 201 11.20 14.53 1.89
C GLY A 201 11.85 14.77 0.52
N ALA A 202 13.12 14.38 0.37
CA ALA A 202 13.85 14.46 -0.90
C ALA A 202 13.22 13.58 -1.97
N LEU A 203 12.85 12.34 -1.64
CA LEU A 203 12.22 11.43 -2.58
C LEU A 203 10.87 11.94 -3.06
N ILE A 204 10.04 12.50 -2.18
CA ILE A 204 8.77 13.09 -2.61
C ILE A 204 9.02 14.30 -3.52
N ALA A 205 10.03 15.12 -3.25
CA ALA A 205 10.38 16.24 -4.12
C ALA A 205 10.78 15.76 -5.54
N ASP A 206 11.55 14.68 -5.63
CA ASP A 206 11.93 14.06 -6.90
C ASP A 206 10.75 13.38 -7.60
N LEU A 207 9.89 12.68 -6.85
CA LEU A 207 8.70 12.00 -7.37
C LEU A 207 7.70 12.99 -7.99
N ARG A 208 7.51 14.19 -7.41
CA ARG A 208 6.60 15.21 -7.96
C ARG A 208 6.92 15.61 -9.40
N VAL A 209 8.14 15.33 -9.87
CA VAL A 209 8.62 15.67 -11.22
C VAL A 209 8.72 14.42 -12.13
N GLY A 210 8.52 13.21 -11.60
CA GLY A 210 8.76 11.94 -12.31
C GLY A 210 7.55 11.36 -13.06
N ALA A 211 7.81 10.73 -14.20
CA ALA A 211 6.80 10.00 -14.99
C ALA A 211 6.07 8.90 -14.18
N THR A 212 6.76 8.25 -13.24
CA THR A 212 6.19 7.22 -12.36
C THR A 212 5.10 7.77 -11.43
N ALA A 213 5.25 8.98 -10.89
CA ALA A 213 4.24 9.57 -10.01
C ALA A 213 2.97 9.94 -10.80
N GLN A 214 3.13 10.51 -11.99
CA GLN A 214 1.99 10.81 -12.87
C GLN A 214 1.25 9.52 -13.28
N LEU A 215 1.96 8.45 -13.65
CA LEU A 215 1.35 7.15 -13.93
C LEU A 215 0.68 6.54 -12.70
N SER A 216 1.25 6.69 -11.50
CA SER A 216 0.63 6.22 -10.24
C SER A 216 -0.67 6.95 -9.94
N ARG A 217 -0.73 8.26 -10.18
CA ARG A 217 -1.96 9.05 -10.04
C ARG A 217 -3.02 8.62 -11.05
N GLU A 218 -2.64 8.38 -12.30
CA GLU A 218 -3.58 7.88 -13.33
C GLU A 218 -4.07 6.46 -13.03
N LEU A 219 -3.18 5.60 -12.52
CA LEU A 219 -3.51 4.26 -12.07
C LEU A 219 -4.52 4.32 -10.92
N ALA A 220 -4.26 5.16 -9.92
CA ALA A 220 -5.16 5.39 -8.79
C ALA A 220 -6.54 5.84 -9.25
N ASP A 221 -6.63 6.83 -10.14
CA ASP A 221 -7.90 7.31 -10.70
C ASP A 221 -8.65 6.22 -11.48
N THR A 222 -7.94 5.43 -12.28
CA THR A 222 -8.54 4.35 -13.08
C THR A 222 -9.10 3.26 -12.18
N VAL A 223 -8.33 2.81 -11.19
CA VAL A 223 -8.74 1.77 -10.24
C VAL A 223 -9.88 2.27 -9.35
N HIS A 224 -9.76 3.48 -8.82
CA HIS A 224 -10.76 4.07 -7.93
C HIS A 224 -12.14 4.19 -8.59
N LYS A 225 -12.20 4.75 -9.81
CA LYS A 225 -13.46 4.89 -10.56
C LYS A 225 -14.12 3.55 -10.84
N ALA A 226 -13.35 2.55 -11.25
CA ALA A 226 -13.87 1.21 -11.53
C ALA A 226 -14.36 0.50 -10.26
N LEU A 227 -13.66 0.68 -9.14
CA LEU A 227 -14.02 0.11 -7.85
C LEU A 227 -15.31 0.72 -7.31
N VAL A 228 -15.37 2.05 -7.22
CA VAL A 228 -16.58 2.77 -6.79
C VAL A 228 -17.76 2.47 -7.72
N GLY A 229 -17.57 2.55 -9.04
CA GLY A 229 -18.63 2.31 -10.02
C GLY A 229 -19.15 0.87 -10.01
N GLY A 230 -18.26 -0.12 -9.93
CA GLY A 230 -18.63 -1.53 -9.86
C GLY A 230 -19.39 -1.88 -8.58
N LEU A 231 -18.89 -1.41 -7.43
CA LEU A 231 -19.58 -1.61 -6.15
C LEU A 231 -20.90 -0.85 -6.08
N ALA A 232 -20.96 0.39 -6.57
CA ALA A 232 -22.20 1.17 -6.59
C ALA A 232 -23.27 0.53 -7.49
N SER A 233 -22.86 -0.10 -8.60
CA SER A 233 -23.77 -0.84 -9.48
C SER A 233 -24.36 -2.07 -8.80
N PHE A 234 -23.58 -2.74 -7.93
CA PHE A 234 -24.00 -3.97 -7.26
C PHE A 234 -24.79 -3.71 -5.95
N TYR A 235 -24.34 -2.76 -5.14
CA TYR A 235 -24.89 -2.47 -3.80
C TYR A 235 -25.81 -1.25 -3.76
N GLY A 236 -25.85 -0.44 -4.82
CA GLY A 236 -26.53 0.85 -4.88
C GLY A 236 -25.62 2.00 -4.48
N ALA A 237 -25.71 3.11 -5.24
CA ALA A 237 -24.85 4.28 -5.08
C ALA A 237 -24.92 4.89 -3.66
N ASP A 238 -26.10 4.89 -3.02
CA ASP A 238 -26.28 5.43 -1.67
C ASP A 238 -25.50 4.67 -0.59
N ARG A 239 -25.07 3.43 -0.89
CA ARG A 239 -24.34 2.56 0.05
C ARG A 239 -22.83 2.59 -0.16
N ILE A 240 -22.36 3.15 -1.26
CA ILE A 240 -20.93 3.18 -1.61
C ILE A 240 -20.49 4.63 -1.60
N ARG A 241 -19.75 4.99 -0.55
CA ARG A 241 -19.22 6.34 -0.41
C ARG A 241 -17.91 6.45 -1.18
N ASP A 242 -17.93 7.28 -2.21
CA ASP A 242 -16.73 7.75 -2.90
C ASP A 242 -16.02 8.78 -2.02
N ARG A 243 -14.76 8.50 -1.65
CA ARG A 243 -13.90 9.45 -0.93
C ARG A 243 -12.70 9.92 -1.77
N GLY A 244 -12.65 9.50 -3.04
CA GLY A 244 -11.71 9.96 -4.04
C GLY A 244 -10.32 9.33 -3.98
N VAL A 245 -9.52 9.77 -4.94
CA VAL A 245 -8.07 9.55 -4.98
C VAL A 245 -7.38 10.60 -4.12
N ARG A 246 -6.41 10.15 -3.32
CA ARG A 246 -5.62 10.96 -2.40
C ARG A 246 -4.14 10.68 -2.57
N SER A 247 -3.32 11.49 -1.92
CA SER A 247 -1.89 11.24 -1.83
C SER A 247 -1.44 11.28 -0.38
N ALA A 248 -0.42 10.48 -0.04
CA ALA A 248 0.25 10.51 1.26
C ALA A 248 1.58 9.73 1.21
N PRO A 249 2.50 9.99 2.16
CA PRO A 249 3.82 9.35 2.18
C PRO A 249 3.81 7.94 2.80
N PHE A 250 3.11 7.00 2.15
CA PHE A 250 3.09 5.59 2.57
C PHE A 250 4.42 4.90 2.26
N TRP A 251 5.09 4.31 3.25
CA TRP A 251 6.38 3.64 3.04
C TRP A 251 6.28 2.42 2.12
N VAL A 252 5.12 1.78 2.03
CA VAL A 252 4.87 0.72 1.02
C VAL A 252 4.87 1.25 -0.43
N LEU A 253 4.92 2.57 -0.65
CA LEU A 253 4.95 3.19 -1.98
C LEU A 253 6.23 3.99 -2.25
N VAL A 254 7.08 4.21 -1.23
CA VAL A 254 8.15 5.24 -1.24
C VAL A 254 9.19 4.94 -2.32
N ASP A 255 9.75 3.74 -2.34
CA ASP A 255 10.82 3.35 -3.27
C ASP A 255 10.30 2.65 -4.53
N SER A 256 9.03 2.85 -4.89
CA SER A 256 8.50 2.19 -6.09
C SER A 256 9.04 2.86 -7.36
N GLU A 257 9.78 2.10 -8.16
CA GLU A 257 10.23 2.56 -9.47
C GLU A 257 9.15 2.39 -10.56
N ILE A 258 8.02 1.78 -10.20
CA ILE A 258 6.89 1.49 -11.08
C ILE A 258 5.62 2.15 -10.54
N PRO A 259 4.59 2.36 -11.39
CA PRO A 259 3.30 2.87 -10.94
C PRO A 259 2.74 2.05 -9.78
N ALA A 260 2.50 2.71 -8.64
CA ALA A 260 2.14 2.07 -7.39
C ALA A 260 1.01 2.79 -6.67
N ILE A 261 0.05 2.02 -6.16
CA ILE A 261 -1.10 2.53 -5.42
C ILE A 261 -1.39 1.70 -4.16
N LEU A 262 -2.06 2.33 -3.21
CA LEU A 262 -2.68 1.68 -2.05
C LEU A 262 -4.20 1.88 -2.12
N VAL A 263 -4.97 0.81 -1.99
CA VAL A 263 -6.44 0.81 -2.08
C VAL A 263 -7.03 0.50 -0.72
N GLU A 264 -7.80 1.45 -0.19
CA GLU A 264 -8.63 1.27 1.01
C GLU A 264 -10.04 0.86 0.61
N VAL A 265 -10.39 -0.41 0.84
CA VAL A 265 -11.64 -0.99 0.31
C VAL A 265 -12.88 -0.68 1.15
N GLY A 266 -12.71 -0.11 2.34
CA GLY A 266 -13.77 0.22 3.30
C GLY A 266 -13.22 0.35 4.72
N TYR A 267 -14.04 0.82 5.65
CA TYR A 267 -13.64 1.10 7.03
C TYR A 267 -14.08 -0.02 7.99
N LEU A 268 -13.13 -0.73 8.60
CA LEU A 268 -13.41 -1.78 9.58
C LEU A 268 -14.00 -1.26 10.90
N THR A 269 -13.79 0.02 11.20
CA THR A 269 -14.42 0.71 12.35
C THR A 269 -15.89 1.07 12.12
N HIS A 270 -16.40 0.91 10.90
CA HIS A 270 -17.79 1.17 10.56
C HIS A 270 -18.56 -0.15 10.40
N GLU A 271 -19.50 -0.40 11.30
CA GLU A 271 -20.22 -1.69 11.43
C GLU A 271 -20.75 -2.24 10.09
N LYS A 272 -21.45 -1.41 9.29
CA LYS A 272 -22.01 -1.85 8.00
C LYS A 272 -20.98 -2.02 6.89
N GLU A 273 -19.79 -1.44 7.04
CA GLU A 273 -18.70 -1.66 6.10
C GLU A 273 -17.96 -2.94 6.48
N GLU A 274 -17.62 -3.12 7.76
CA GLU A 274 -17.04 -4.37 8.27
C GLU A 274 -17.87 -5.59 7.88
N GLU A 275 -19.19 -5.56 8.11
CA GLU A 275 -20.11 -6.62 7.71
C GLU A 275 -19.96 -6.94 6.21
N ARG A 276 -19.89 -5.89 5.39
CA ARG A 276 -19.89 -6.00 3.93
C ARG A 276 -18.55 -6.49 3.38
N VAL A 277 -17.43 -5.92 3.81
CA VAL A 277 -16.06 -6.26 3.33
C VAL A 277 -15.70 -7.72 3.63
N ARG A 278 -16.34 -8.31 4.64
CA ARG A 278 -16.20 -9.73 4.98
C ARG A 278 -17.02 -10.66 4.09
N THR A 279 -18.00 -10.14 3.35
CA THR A 279 -18.82 -10.98 2.48
C THR A 279 -18.07 -11.39 1.22
N ARG A 280 -18.28 -12.64 0.79
CA ARG A 280 -17.70 -13.15 -0.45
C ARG A 280 -18.09 -12.32 -1.66
N GLY A 281 -19.34 -11.85 -1.72
CA GLY A 281 -19.84 -11.02 -2.82
C GLY A 281 -19.09 -9.71 -2.94
N PHE A 282 -18.80 -9.03 -1.83
CA PHE A 282 -18.05 -7.77 -1.85
C PHE A 282 -16.62 -8.01 -2.29
N GLN A 283 -15.94 -9.00 -1.71
CA GLN A 283 -14.55 -9.31 -2.04
C GLN A 283 -14.36 -9.69 -3.52
N LEU A 284 -15.31 -10.45 -4.10
CA LEU A 284 -15.32 -10.77 -5.53
C LEU A 284 -15.51 -9.50 -6.39
N GLN A 285 -16.42 -8.61 -6.00
CA GLN A 285 -16.65 -7.38 -6.75
C GLN A 285 -15.45 -6.42 -6.68
N VAL A 286 -14.79 -6.32 -5.53
CA VAL A 286 -13.54 -5.55 -5.38
C VAL A 286 -12.47 -6.12 -6.30
N ALA A 287 -12.25 -7.45 -6.25
CA ALA A 287 -11.25 -8.12 -7.04
C ALA A 287 -11.46 -7.98 -8.55
N ASP A 288 -12.70 -8.15 -9.02
CA ASP A 288 -13.02 -7.99 -10.45
C ASP A 288 -12.88 -6.52 -10.89
N SER A 289 -13.33 -5.55 -10.09
CA SER A 289 -13.17 -4.13 -10.39
C SER A 289 -11.69 -3.71 -10.49
N ILE A 290 -10.83 -4.20 -9.58
CA ILE A 290 -9.38 -3.96 -9.64
C ILE A 290 -8.80 -4.64 -10.89
N ALA A 291 -9.10 -5.92 -11.13
CA ALA A 291 -8.55 -6.65 -12.27
C ALA A 291 -8.96 -6.03 -13.62
N ALA A 292 -10.23 -5.62 -13.76
CA ALA A 292 -10.73 -4.96 -14.96
C ALA A 292 -10.06 -3.60 -15.21
N SER A 293 -9.87 -2.80 -14.17
CA SER A 293 -9.23 -1.48 -14.31
C SER A 293 -7.73 -1.59 -14.61
N LEU A 294 -7.03 -2.58 -14.06
CA LEU A 294 -5.64 -2.85 -14.40
C LEU A 294 -5.49 -3.31 -15.86
N ASP A 295 -6.41 -4.14 -16.37
CA ASP A 295 -6.46 -4.51 -17.80
C ASP A 295 -6.67 -3.27 -18.70
N MET A 296 -7.62 -2.41 -18.35
CA MET A 296 -7.83 -1.15 -19.08
C MET A 296 -6.61 -0.24 -19.05
N PHE A 297 -5.94 -0.14 -17.90
CA PHE A 297 -4.73 0.66 -17.75
C PHE A 297 -3.58 0.10 -18.60
N ALA A 298 -3.33 -1.20 -18.53
CA ALA A 298 -2.28 -1.88 -19.30
C ALA A 298 -2.47 -1.69 -20.81
N GLN A 299 -3.68 -1.92 -21.32
CA GLN A 299 -4.00 -1.69 -22.74
C GLN A 299 -3.76 -0.25 -23.18
N ARG A 300 -4.02 0.73 -22.31
CA ARG A 300 -3.78 2.15 -22.61
C ARG A 300 -2.29 2.46 -22.62
N ALA A 301 -1.52 1.92 -21.67
CA ALA A 301 -0.08 2.11 -21.61
C ALA A 301 0.62 1.49 -22.82
N GLU A 302 0.28 0.24 -23.17
CA GLU A 302 0.79 -0.48 -24.35
C GLU A 302 0.53 0.31 -25.67
N ARG A 303 -0.66 0.89 -25.83
CA ARG A 303 -1.00 1.73 -27.00
C ARG A 303 -0.21 3.04 -27.06
N SER A 304 0.11 3.62 -25.91
CA SER A 304 0.91 4.85 -25.84
C SER A 304 2.36 4.57 -26.24
N GLU A 305 2.93 3.46 -25.77
CA GLU A 305 4.27 2.99 -26.15
C GLU A 305 4.35 2.70 -27.65
N SER A 306 3.37 1.98 -28.22
CA SER A 306 3.34 1.66 -29.65
C SER A 306 3.26 2.91 -30.55
N ARG A 307 2.55 3.95 -30.09
CA ARG A 307 2.45 5.24 -30.80
C ARG A 307 3.77 6.00 -30.74
N ALA A 308 4.44 6.01 -29.59
CA ALA A 308 5.73 6.65 -29.42
C ALA A 308 6.82 5.99 -30.30
N SER A 309 6.83 4.66 -30.38
CA SER A 309 7.76 3.93 -31.26
C SER A 309 7.46 4.12 -32.75
N GLY A 310 6.18 4.25 -33.14
CA GLY A 310 5.77 4.46 -34.54
C GLY A 310 6.06 5.87 -35.07
N ALA A 311 6.02 6.90 -34.21
CA ALA A 311 6.28 8.28 -34.60
C ALA A 311 7.78 8.57 -34.89
N GLY A 312 8.70 7.75 -34.37
CA GLY A 312 10.15 7.89 -34.60
C GLY A 312 10.68 7.27 -35.90
N GLY A 313 9.89 6.44 -36.59
CA GLY A 313 10.32 5.69 -37.78
C GLY A 313 10.06 6.36 -39.13
N GLY A 314 9.49 7.57 -39.16
CA GLY A 314 9.02 8.25 -40.38
C GLY A 314 10.00 9.23 -41.04
N LEU A 315 11.27 9.25 -40.62
CA LEU A 315 12.32 10.09 -41.22
C LEU A 315 13.46 9.19 -41.72
N GLN A 316 13.26 8.54 -42.86
CA GLN A 316 14.32 8.00 -43.72
C GLN A 316 13.99 8.28 -45.17
#